data_AF-A0A930WXD0-F1
#
_entry.id   AF-A0A930WXD0-F1
#
_cell.length_a   1.000
_cell.length_b   1.000
_cell.length_c   1.000
_cell.angle_alpha   90.00
_cell.angle_beta   90.00
_cell.angle_gamma   90.00
#
_symmetry.space_group_name_H-M   'P 1'
#
loop_
_entity.id
_entity.type
_entity.pdbx_description
1 polymer ?
#
loop_
_entity_poly.entity_id
_entity_poly.type
_entity_poly.pdbx_seq_one_letter_code
_entity_poly.pdbx_strand_id
1 'polypeptide(L)'
;LYEHALTNSAIAERVKRLGYAKETIIADCAEPKSIAELRGFGMTRTRASKKGADSILNGIQRIQDYEIIVHPRCVNFLTEISQYQWGKDRFGKYTGKPEDENNHLMDAMRYAFEKFAVVKSINSDIY
;
A
#
# COMPACT_ATOMS: atom_id res chain seq x y z
N LEU A 1 -2.24 -5.69 10.65
CA LEU A 1 -3.16 -6.83 10.46
C LEU A 1 -2.68 -7.56 9.22
N TYR A 2 -2.38 -8.85 9.30
CA TYR A 2 -1.89 -9.65 8.18
C TYR A 2 -2.48 -11.05 8.34
N GLU A 3 -3.60 -11.29 7.69
CA GLU A 3 -4.41 -12.50 7.83
C GLU A 3 -4.94 -12.85 6.43
N HIS A 4 -4.79 -14.10 6.00
CA HIS A 4 -5.25 -14.57 4.69
C HIS A 4 -6.70 -15.06 4.76
N ALA A 5 -7.41 -15.00 3.62
CA ALA A 5 -8.75 -15.57 3.42
C ALA A 5 -9.88 -15.03 4.34
N LEU A 6 -9.78 -13.79 4.80
CA LEU A 6 -10.86 -13.13 5.52
C LEU A 6 -11.93 -12.59 4.58
N THR A 7 -13.20 -12.68 5.00
CA THR A 7 -14.30 -11.98 4.33
C THR A 7 -14.25 -10.47 4.63
N ASN A 8 -14.82 -9.65 3.74
CA ASN A 8 -14.90 -8.19 3.93
C ASN A 8 -15.57 -7.81 5.27
N SER A 9 -16.56 -8.59 5.73
CA SER A 9 -17.20 -8.39 7.04
C SER A 9 -16.26 -8.66 8.22
N ALA A 10 -15.48 -9.75 8.16
CA ALA A 10 -14.51 -10.09 9.20
C ALA A 10 -13.37 -9.07 9.29
N ILE A 11 -12.91 -8.57 8.13
CA ILE A 11 -11.94 -7.46 8.05
C ILE A 11 -12.51 -6.22 8.76
N ALA A 12 -13.75 -5.83 8.44
CA ALA A 12 -14.38 -4.65 9.03
C ALA A 12 -14.53 -4.76 10.55
N GLU A 13 -14.95 -5.92 11.07
CA GLU A 13 -15.01 -6.14 12.51
C GLU A 13 -13.64 -6.08 13.17
N ARG A 14 -12.62 -6.68 12.54
CA ARG A 14 -11.28 -6.72 13.10
C ARG A 14 -10.67 -5.32 13.18
N VAL A 15 -10.83 -4.52 12.13
CA VAL A 15 -10.40 -3.11 12.10
C VAL A 15 -11.11 -2.30 13.19
N LYS A 16 -12.42 -2.52 13.38
CA LYS A 16 -13.18 -1.89 14.47
C LYS A 16 -12.67 -2.31 15.85
N ARG A 17 -12.43 -3.61 16.08
CA ARG A 17 -11.89 -4.13 17.34
C ARG A 17 -10.51 -3.55 17.67
N LEU A 18 -9.70 -3.27 16.66
CA LEU A 18 -8.39 -2.62 16.83
C LEU A 18 -8.49 -1.10 17.05
N GLY A 19 -9.69 -0.51 16.99
CA GLY A 19 -9.91 0.92 17.18
C GLY A 19 -9.64 1.79 15.94
N TYR A 20 -9.28 1.20 14.80
CA TYR A 20 -8.90 1.91 13.58
C TYR A 20 -10.08 2.31 12.69
N ALA A 21 -11.32 2.12 13.13
CA ALA A 21 -12.51 2.45 12.33
C ALA A 21 -12.61 3.93 11.94
N LYS A 22 -11.97 4.82 12.72
CA LYS A 22 -11.94 6.26 12.45
C LYS A 22 -10.79 6.69 11.54
N GLU A 23 -9.88 5.78 11.18
CA GLU A 23 -8.74 6.08 10.33
C GLU A 23 -9.10 6.06 8.84
N THR A 24 -8.31 6.77 8.04
CA THR A 24 -8.42 6.68 6.58
C THR A 24 -7.75 5.40 6.10
N ILE A 25 -8.51 4.55 5.43
CA ILE A 25 -8.00 3.26 4.92
C ILE A 25 -7.94 3.35 3.40
N ILE A 26 -6.75 3.18 2.84
CA ILE A 26 -6.54 3.17 1.41
C ILE A 26 -6.54 1.72 0.95
N ALA A 27 -7.47 1.36 0.08
CA ALA A 27 -7.65 0.03 -0.46
C ALA A 27 -7.29 0.01 -1.95
N ASP A 28 -6.97 -1.18 -2.46
CA ASP A 28 -6.68 -1.36 -3.88
C ASP A 28 -7.88 -0.94 -4.75
N CYS A 29 -7.63 -0.13 -5.77
CA CYS A 29 -8.65 0.35 -6.69
C CYS A 29 -9.15 -0.72 -7.66
N ALA A 30 -8.42 -1.84 -7.80
CA ALA A 30 -8.83 -2.96 -8.66
C ALA A 30 -10.14 -3.61 -8.20
N GLU A 31 -10.52 -3.50 -6.92
CA GLU A 31 -11.74 -4.07 -6.35
C GLU A 31 -12.73 -3.04 -5.78
N PRO A 32 -13.42 -2.25 -6.63
CA PRO A 32 -14.36 -1.23 -6.17
C PRO A 32 -15.55 -1.80 -5.39
N LYS A 33 -15.93 -3.06 -5.64
CA LYS A 33 -17.01 -3.75 -4.91
C LYS A 33 -16.64 -3.99 -3.45
N SER A 34 -15.43 -4.52 -3.20
CA SER A 34 -14.92 -4.74 -1.84
C SER A 34 -14.86 -3.43 -1.04
N ILE A 35 -14.46 -2.33 -1.68
CA ILE A 35 -14.47 -0.99 -1.05
C ILE A 35 -15.89 -0.55 -0.64
N ALA A 36 -16.87 -0.75 -1.52
CA ALA A 36 -18.26 -0.40 -1.23
C ALA A 36 -18.83 -1.24 -0.07
N GLU A 37 -18.53 -2.53 -0.03
CA GLU A 37 -18.92 -3.42 1.06
C GLU A 37 -18.30 -3.00 2.40
N LEU A 38 -17.00 -2.69 2.44
CA LEU A 38 -16.33 -2.21 3.65
C LEU A 38 -16.95 -0.90 4.18
N ARG A 39 -17.32 0.02 3.27
CA ARG A 39 -18.06 1.24 3.63
C ARG A 39 -19.43 0.92 4.22
N GLY A 40 -20.16 -0.03 3.63
CA GLY A 40 -21.43 -0.54 4.14
C GLY A 40 -21.31 -1.13 5.55
N PHE A 41 -20.18 -1.76 5.88
CA PHE A 41 -19.88 -2.24 7.23
C PHE A 41 -19.43 -1.15 8.20
N GLY A 42 -19.52 0.14 7.85
CA GLY A 42 -19.20 1.26 8.74
C GLY A 42 -17.76 1.74 8.67
N MET A 43 -16.96 1.23 7.72
CA MET A 43 -15.64 1.81 7.39
C MET A 43 -15.81 2.96 6.40
N THR A 44 -16.51 4.01 6.82
CA THR A 44 -16.92 5.12 5.94
C THR A 44 -15.75 5.89 5.32
N ARG A 45 -14.56 5.79 5.93
CA ARG A 45 -13.34 6.48 5.50
C ARG A 45 -12.45 5.63 4.57
N THR A 46 -12.91 4.46 4.12
CA THR A 46 -12.19 3.65 3.13
C THR A 46 -12.20 4.35 1.76
N ARG A 47 -11.04 4.52 1.15
CA ARG A 47 -10.85 5.16 -0.16
C ARG A 47 -10.07 4.22 -1.08
N ALA A 48 -10.36 4.29 -2.37
CA ALA A 48 -9.52 3.64 -3.38
C ALA A 48 -8.19 4.39 -3.49
N SER A 49 -7.10 3.65 -3.67
CA SER A 49 -5.80 4.18 -4.13
C SER A 49 -5.99 4.95 -5.45
N LYS A 50 -5.37 6.11 -5.62
CA LYS A 50 -5.59 6.92 -6.84
C LYS A 50 -4.69 6.53 -8.01
N LYS A 51 -3.67 5.70 -7.78
CA LYS A 51 -2.62 5.49 -8.77
C LYS A 51 -2.57 4.05 -9.28
N GLY A 52 -2.58 3.91 -10.60
CA GLY A 52 -2.35 2.65 -11.32
C GLY A 52 -0.90 2.17 -11.28
N ALA A 53 -0.65 1.04 -11.97
CA ALA A 53 0.61 0.28 -11.98
C ALA A 53 1.87 1.12 -12.26
N ASP A 54 1.77 2.21 -13.03
CA ASP A 54 2.89 3.10 -13.37
C ASP A 54 3.43 3.91 -12.18
N SER A 55 2.76 3.86 -11.02
CA SER A 55 3.16 4.57 -9.81
C SER A 55 4.06 3.79 -8.87
N ILE A 56 4.28 2.50 -9.13
CA ILE A 56 5.00 1.60 -8.22
C ILE A 56 6.44 2.07 -8.05
N LEU A 57 7.16 2.28 -9.16
CA LEU A 57 8.56 2.71 -9.16
C LEU A 57 8.75 4.07 -8.48
N ASN A 58 7.87 5.03 -8.80
CA ASN A 58 7.87 6.34 -8.18
C ASN A 58 7.53 6.30 -6.68
N GLY A 59 6.78 5.30 -6.23
CA GLY A 59 6.52 5.06 -4.81
C GLY A 59 7.76 4.50 -4.11
N ILE A 60 8.36 3.45 -4.67
CA ILE A 60 9.56 2.79 -4.15
C ILE A 60 10.72 3.79 -4.04
N GLN A 61 10.99 4.55 -5.09
CA GLN A 61 12.10 5.51 -5.09
C GLN A 61 11.92 6.58 -4.02
N ARG A 62 10.69 7.05 -3.79
CA ARG A 62 10.42 7.98 -2.69
C ARG A 62 10.65 7.34 -1.34
N ILE A 63 10.17 6.12 -1.13
CA ILE A 63 10.34 5.40 0.14
C ILE A 63 11.83 5.19 0.44
N GLN A 64 12.65 4.95 -0.58
CA GLN A 64 14.12 4.82 -0.44
C GLN A 64 14.79 6.10 0.07
N ASP A 65 14.17 7.27 -0.10
CA ASP A 65 14.70 8.54 0.42
C ASP A 65 14.43 8.73 1.93
N TYR A 66 13.63 7.86 2.56
CA TYR A 66 13.30 7.93 3.99
C TYR A 66 13.96 6.83 4.81
N GLU A 67 14.24 7.15 6.06
CA GLU A 67 14.58 6.14 7.07
C GLU A 67 13.29 5.46 7.58
N ILE A 68 13.22 4.14 7.45
CA ILE A 68 12.06 3.34 7.86
C ILE A 68 12.35 2.69 9.21
N ILE A 69 11.71 3.18 10.27
CA ILE A 69 11.82 2.60 11.60
C ILE A 69 10.64 1.64 11.83
N VAL A 70 10.93 0.35 11.91
CA VAL A 70 9.92 -0.70 12.12
C VAL A 70 9.98 -1.20 13.56
N HIS A 71 8.85 -1.22 14.25
CA HIS A 71 8.77 -1.79 15.59
C HIS A 71 8.97 -3.33 15.54
N PRO A 72 9.80 -3.96 16.41
CA PRO A 72 10.12 -5.39 16.36
C PRO A 72 8.92 -6.36 16.44
N ARG A 73 7.77 -5.86 16.90
CA ARG A 73 6.51 -6.62 16.96
C ARG A 73 5.86 -6.81 15.58
N CYS A 74 6.28 -6.06 14.57
CA CYS A 74 5.80 -6.15 13.21
C CYS A 74 6.60 -7.21 12.42
N VAL A 75 6.60 -8.45 12.91
CA VAL A 75 7.43 -9.54 12.37
C VAL A 75 7.16 -9.76 10.88
N ASN A 76 5.88 -9.78 10.46
CA ASN A 76 5.53 -9.97 9.05
C ASN A 76 6.07 -8.84 8.16
N PHE A 77 6.05 -7.59 8.65
CA PHE A 77 6.61 -6.46 7.92
C PHE A 77 8.13 -6.58 7.78
N LEU A 78 8.82 -6.97 8.86
CA LEU A 78 10.27 -7.20 8.84
C LEU A 78 10.65 -8.32 7.86
N THR A 79 9.88 -9.40 7.80
CA THR A 79 10.09 -10.48 6.83
C THR A 79 9.94 -9.97 5.40
N GLU A 80 8.82 -9.32 5.07
CA GLU A 80 8.57 -8.84 3.71
C GLU A 80 9.58 -7.77 3.26
N ILE A 81 9.89 -6.77 4.11
CA ILE A 81 10.84 -5.71 3.74
C ILE A 81 12.26 -6.26 3.58
N SER A 82 12.64 -7.31 4.31
CA SER A 82 13.96 -7.96 4.17
C SER A 82 14.12 -8.77 2.88
N GLN A 83 13.00 -9.22 2.29
CA GLN A 83 12.96 -9.99 1.04
C GLN A 83 12.69 -9.11 -0.18
N TYR A 84 12.28 -7.86 0.03
CA TYR A 84 11.89 -6.96 -1.06
C TYR A 84 13.09 -6.55 -1.91
N GLN A 85 13.20 -7.14 -3.11
CA GLN A 85 14.30 -6.92 -4.03
C GLN A 85 13.82 -6.65 -5.46
N TRP A 86 14.71 -6.10 -6.29
CA TRP A 86 14.46 -5.92 -7.71
C TRP A 86 14.50 -7.27 -8.44
N GLY A 87 13.44 -7.59 -9.17
CA GLY A 87 13.35 -8.81 -9.96
C GLY A 87 14.43 -8.84 -11.04
N LYS A 88 15.01 -10.01 -11.25
CA LYS A 88 16.05 -10.25 -12.27
C LYS A 88 15.47 -11.02 -13.45
N ASP A 89 15.96 -10.73 -14.65
CA ASP A 89 15.66 -11.53 -15.83
C ASP A 89 16.45 -12.85 -15.80
N ARG A 90 16.19 -13.70 -16.79
CA ARG A 90 16.85 -15.02 -16.92
C ARG A 90 18.38 -14.92 -17.11
N PHE A 91 18.90 -13.72 -17.39
CA PHE A 91 20.30 -13.42 -17.58
C PHE A 91 20.92 -12.69 -16.37
N GLY A 92 20.16 -12.54 -15.28
CA GLY A 92 20.60 -11.90 -14.04
C GLY A 92 20.56 -10.36 -14.06
N LYS A 93 20.02 -9.74 -15.11
CA LYS A 93 19.89 -8.28 -15.21
C LYS A 93 18.62 -7.82 -14.50
N TYR A 94 18.71 -6.71 -13.76
CA TYR A 94 17.54 -6.12 -13.12
C TYR A 94 16.51 -5.68 -14.16
N THR A 95 15.28 -6.13 -13.98
CA THR A 95 14.14 -5.86 -14.88
C THR A 95 13.55 -4.46 -14.67
N GLY A 96 14.01 -3.74 -13.65
CA GLY A 96 13.41 -2.47 -13.23
C GLY A 96 12.03 -2.62 -12.61
N LYS A 97 11.60 -3.85 -12.28
CA LYS A 97 10.38 -4.14 -11.54
C LYS A 97 10.75 -4.85 -10.23
N PRO A 98 10.06 -4.57 -9.12
CA PRO A 98 10.23 -5.37 -7.90
C PRO A 98 9.80 -6.81 -8.16
N GLU A 99 10.41 -7.75 -7.43
CA GLU A 99 9.98 -9.15 -7.43
C GLU A 99 8.54 -9.26 -6.88
N ASP A 100 7.70 -10.06 -7.54
CA ASP A 100 6.26 -10.17 -7.26
C ASP A 100 5.97 -11.28 -6.22
N GLU A 101 6.86 -11.44 -5.24
CA GLU A 101 6.70 -12.37 -4.14
C GLU A 101 6.73 -11.60 -2.81
N ASN A 102 5.76 -11.86 -1.92
CA ASN A 102 5.66 -11.26 -0.59
C ASN A 102 5.65 -9.72 -0.55
N ASN A 103 4.89 -9.09 -1.45
CA ASN A 103 4.81 -7.62 -1.58
C ASN A 103 3.58 -6.98 -0.91
N HIS A 104 2.75 -7.75 -0.21
CA HIS A 104 1.45 -7.29 0.30
C HIS A 104 1.55 -6.08 1.26
N LEU A 105 2.47 -6.11 2.22
CA LEU A 105 2.70 -5.01 3.17
C LEU A 105 3.49 -3.86 2.53
N MET A 106 4.34 -4.16 1.56
CA MET A 106 5.06 -3.15 0.78
C MET A 106 4.09 -2.33 -0.06
N ASP A 107 3.09 -2.97 -0.67
CA ASP A 107 2.00 -2.31 -1.36
C ASP A 107 1.12 -1.49 -0.41
N ALA A 108 0.78 -2.05 0.75
CA ALA A 108 0.04 -1.30 1.77
C ALA A 108 0.80 -0.03 2.22
N MET A 109 2.12 -0.12 2.45
CA MET A 109 2.96 1.02 2.78
C MET A 109 2.99 2.04 1.64
N ARG A 110 3.13 1.57 0.39
CA ARG A 110 3.13 2.43 -0.79
C ARG A 110 1.82 3.20 -0.94
N TYR A 111 0.67 2.55 -0.71
CA TYR A 111 -0.64 3.20 -0.71
C TYR A 111 -0.74 4.25 0.40
N ALA A 112 -0.25 3.96 1.60
CA ALA A 112 -0.21 4.92 2.70
C ALA A 112 0.65 6.16 2.37
N PHE A 113 1.80 5.95 1.71
CA PHE A 113 2.70 7.01 1.26
C PHE A 113 2.14 7.87 0.11
N GLU A 114 1.11 7.41 -0.60
CA GLU A 114 0.49 8.17 -1.69
C GLU A 114 0.01 9.55 -1.22
N LYS A 115 -0.51 9.64 0.01
CA LYS A 115 -0.98 10.91 0.60
C LYS A 115 0.15 11.93 0.82
N PHE A 116 1.38 11.45 1.00
CA PHE A 116 2.56 12.29 1.20
C PHE A 116 3.28 12.62 -0.10
N ALA A 117 2.87 12.03 -1.22
CA ALA A 117 3.32 12.45 -2.53
C ALA A 117 2.74 13.85 -2.81
N VAL A 118 3.51 14.88 -2.46
CA VAL A 118 3.23 16.28 -2.77
C VAL A 118 2.79 16.36 -4.23
N VAL A 119 1.57 16.86 -4.45
CA VAL A 119 1.14 17.33 -5.76
C VAL A 119 2.14 18.42 -6.12
N LYS A 120 3.09 18.14 -7.01
CA LYS A 120 3.73 19.23 -7.75
C LYS A 120 2.58 19.90 -8.49
N SER A 121 2.04 20.99 -7.93
CA SER A 121 1.29 21.93 -8.76
C SER A 121 2.30 22.38 -9.79
N ILE A 122 2.11 21.94 -11.02
CA ILE A 122 2.78 22.55 -12.15
C ILE A 122 2.15 23.94 -12.18
N ASN A 123 2.84 24.94 -11.64
CA ASN A 123 2.45 26.33 -11.87
C ASN A 123 2.62 26.56 -13.38
N SER A 124 1.52 26.45 -14.11
CA SER A 124 1.43 26.79 -15.52
C SER A 124 1.20 28.29 -15.72
N ASP A 125 1.85 29.13 -14.91
CA ASP A 125 1.77 30.60 -14.99
C ASP A 125 3.11 31.19 -15.45
N ILE A 126 3.64 30.65 -16.55
CA ILE A 126 4.57 31.39 -17.41
C ILE A 126 4.13 31.11 -18.84
N TYR A 127 3.31 31.99 -19.40
CA TYR A 127 3.46 32.69 -20.69
C TYR A 127 2.30 33.66 -20.90
#